data_AF-A0A2C1KGM2-F1
#
_entry.id   AF-A0A2C1KGM2-F1
#
_cell.length_a   1.000
_cell.length_b   1.000
_cell.length_c   1.000
_cell.angle_alpha   90.00
_cell.angle_beta   90.00
_cell.angle_gamma   90.00
#
_symmetry.space_group_name_H-M   'P 1'
#
loop_
_entity.id
_entity.type
_entity.pdbx_description
1 polymer ?
#
loop_
_entity_poly.entity_id
_entity_poly.type
_entity_poly.pdbx_seq_one_letter_code
_entity_poly.pdbx_strand_id
1 'polypeptide(L)'
;MKIEGKLTVVTILVLLYLAGCGGMNGGNTSDMMNSGGLSPTMLADMMATPEMQDAIVRVMSSPEMQDQMIELMQQPEMQDTMVKLMKEPEMQDSMISVMQEPEMQSVMIEIMQTPEMKEILRGIINEQ
;
A
#
# COMPACT_ATOMS: atom_id res chain seq x y z
N MET A 1 -50.28 7.22 -21.79
CA MET A 1 -50.40 8.51 -21.10
C MET A 1 -49.39 8.49 -19.95
N LYS A 2 -48.21 9.07 -20.16
CA LYS A 2 -46.98 8.83 -19.38
C LYS A 2 -46.26 10.16 -19.20
N ILE A 3 -46.83 11.07 -18.41
CA ILE A 3 -46.31 12.46 -18.29
C ILE A 3 -46.29 12.99 -16.84
N GLU A 4 -47.04 12.42 -15.89
CA GLU A 4 -47.16 13.04 -14.56
C GLU A 4 -45.94 12.88 -13.65
N GLY A 5 -45.16 11.79 -13.78
CA GLY A 5 -43.98 11.57 -12.92
C GLY A 5 -42.75 12.41 -13.27
N LYS A 6 -42.64 12.91 -14.52
CA LYS A 6 -41.45 13.65 -14.96
C LYS A 6 -41.47 15.13 -14.56
N LEU A 7 -42.66 15.71 -14.41
CA LEU A 7 -42.83 17.12 -14.08
C LEU A 7 -42.44 17.40 -12.61
N THR A 8 -42.76 16.49 -11.71
CA THR A 8 -42.42 16.60 -10.27
C THR A 8 -40.90 16.54 -10.04
N VAL A 9 -40.18 15.68 -10.76
CA VAL A 9 -38.72 15.52 -10.59
C VAL A 9 -37.95 16.75 -11.10
N VAL A 10 -38.36 17.33 -12.23
CA VAL A 10 -37.71 18.53 -12.78
C VAL A 10 -37.90 19.73 -11.84
N THR A 11 -39.07 19.85 -11.21
CA THR A 11 -39.38 20.95 -10.28
C THR A 11 -38.50 20.89 -9.02
N ILE A 12 -38.25 19.70 -8.48
CA ILE A 12 -37.37 19.48 -7.32
C ILE A 12 -35.90 19.79 -7.66
N LEU A 13 -35.44 19.42 -8.85
CA LEU A 13 -34.05 19.59 -9.27
C LEU A 13 -33.69 21.08 -9.49
N VAL A 14 -34.67 21.89 -9.93
CA VAL A 14 -34.52 23.35 -10.06
C VAL A 14 -34.47 24.07 -8.70
N LEU A 15 -35.24 23.60 -7.71
CA LEU A 15 -35.23 24.17 -6.36
C LEU A 15 -33.88 23.95 -5.63
N LEU A 16 -33.21 22.81 -5.88
CA LEU A 16 -31.88 22.55 -5.33
C LEU A 16 -30.78 23.44 -5.93
N TYR A 17 -30.94 23.87 -7.18
CA TYR A 17 -29.97 24.75 -7.84
C TYR A 17 -30.01 26.20 -7.34
N LEU A 18 -31.16 26.68 -6.85
CA LEU A 18 -31.33 28.06 -6.36
C LEU A 18 -30.97 28.26 -4.87
N ALA A 19 -30.74 27.18 -4.12
CA ALA A 19 -30.15 27.24 -2.77
C ALA A 19 -28.62 27.47 -2.79
N GLY A 20 -28.01 27.67 -3.97
CA GLY A 20 -26.65 28.16 -4.14
C GLY A 20 -26.54 29.68 -4.12
N CYS A 21 -27.03 30.34 -3.05
CA CYS A 21 -26.61 31.71 -2.70
C CYS A 21 -27.00 32.00 -1.25
N GLY A 22 -26.08 31.73 -0.33
CA GLY A 22 -26.18 32.15 1.08
C GLY A 22 -24.99 33.04 1.41
N GLY A 23 -25.17 34.35 1.33
CA GLY A 23 -24.26 35.32 1.93
C GLY A 23 -24.68 35.65 3.35
N MET A 24 -23.68 35.75 4.25
CA MET A 24 -23.43 36.85 5.19
C MET A 24 -23.15 36.41 6.65
N ASN A 25 -22.01 36.92 7.13
CA ASN A 25 -21.69 37.34 8.52
C ASN A 25 -21.07 36.31 9.48
N GLY A 26 -19.88 36.65 9.99
CA GLY A 26 -19.21 35.96 11.10
C GLY A 26 -17.69 36.08 10.99
N GLY A 27 -17.11 37.01 11.74
CA GLY A 27 -15.67 37.24 11.75
C GLY A 27 -14.87 36.01 12.18
N ASN A 28 -13.75 35.78 11.51
CA ASN A 28 -12.57 35.00 11.91
C ASN A 28 -11.41 35.73 11.22
N THR A 29 -10.48 36.42 11.88
CA THR A 29 -9.42 35.87 12.74
C THR A 29 -8.97 34.46 12.34
N SER A 30 -8.75 34.23 11.04
CA SER A 30 -8.06 33.02 10.57
C SER A 30 -7.01 33.27 9.48
N ASP A 31 -6.94 34.47 8.89
CA ASP A 31 -5.95 34.79 7.85
C ASP A 31 -4.57 35.26 8.39
N MET A 32 -4.29 35.00 9.67
CA MET A 32 -2.98 35.28 10.30
C MET A 32 -2.17 34.00 10.61
N MET A 33 -2.49 32.87 9.97
CA MET A 33 -1.67 31.64 10.02
C MET A 33 -1.12 31.19 8.66
N ASN A 34 -1.24 31.99 7.60
CA ASN A 34 -0.68 31.67 6.27
C ASN A 34 0.63 32.43 5.94
N SER A 35 1.30 32.97 6.96
CA SER A 35 2.62 33.62 6.85
C SER A 35 3.74 32.61 7.14
N GLY A 36 3.74 31.49 6.40
CA GLY A 36 4.67 30.37 6.58
C GLY A 36 5.12 29.75 5.26
N GLY A 37 5.17 30.51 4.17
CA GLY A 37 6.16 30.44 3.08
C GLY A 37 6.54 29.12 2.41
N LEU A 38 5.81 28.02 2.58
CA LEU A 38 6.08 26.76 1.90
C LEU A 38 4.83 26.30 1.16
N SER A 39 4.80 26.47 -0.15
CA SER A 39 3.76 25.84 -0.97
C SER A 39 3.98 24.32 -0.97
N PRO A 40 2.91 23.51 -1.09
CA PRO A 40 3.03 22.06 -1.21
C PRO A 40 3.98 21.63 -2.35
N THR A 41 4.05 22.45 -3.41
CA THR A 41 4.96 22.24 -4.55
C THR A 41 6.43 22.48 -4.19
N MET A 42 6.76 23.53 -3.43
CA MET A 42 8.12 23.78 -2.97
C MET A 42 8.59 22.72 -1.97
N LEU A 43 7.68 22.21 -1.12
CA LEU A 43 7.98 21.09 -0.22
C LEU A 43 8.28 19.81 -1.02
N ALA A 44 7.48 19.52 -2.05
CA ALA A 44 7.72 18.38 -2.93
C ALA A 44 9.07 18.50 -3.68
N ASP A 45 9.39 19.67 -4.21
CA ASP A 45 10.66 19.94 -4.88
C ASP A 45 11.84 19.81 -3.90
N MET A 46 11.70 20.27 -2.65
CA MET A 46 12.70 20.07 -1.61
C MET A 46 12.86 18.60 -1.22
N MET A 47 11.79 17.80 -1.20
CA MET A 47 11.90 16.35 -0.95
C MET A 47 12.54 15.59 -2.10
N ALA A 48 12.40 16.09 -3.32
CA ALA A 48 12.99 15.50 -4.51
C ALA A 48 14.49 15.84 -4.67
N THR A 49 15.08 16.73 -3.86
CA THR A 49 16.51 17.02 -3.97
C THR A 49 17.35 15.80 -3.56
N PRO A 50 18.48 15.54 -4.24
CA PRO A 50 19.36 14.42 -3.90
C PRO A 50 19.83 14.44 -2.44
N GLU A 51 20.08 15.64 -1.89
CA GLU A 51 20.52 15.81 -0.52
C GLU A 51 19.44 15.40 0.49
N MET A 52 18.18 15.69 0.18
CA MET A 52 17.05 15.30 1.02
C MET A 52 16.75 13.82 0.87
N GLN A 53 16.84 13.26 -0.34
CA GLN A 53 16.70 11.82 -0.56
C GLN A 53 17.76 11.03 0.23
N ASP A 54 19.03 11.45 0.19
CA ASP A 54 20.11 10.83 0.97
C ASP A 54 19.86 10.95 2.48
N ALA A 55 19.34 12.09 2.94
CA ALA A 55 18.98 12.28 4.33
C ALA A 55 17.82 11.35 4.75
N ILE A 56 16.78 11.22 3.92
CA ILE A 56 15.66 10.31 4.14
C ILE A 56 16.15 8.86 4.18
N VAL A 57 16.96 8.44 3.20
CA VAL A 57 17.53 7.09 3.16
C VAL A 57 18.37 6.81 4.40
N ARG A 58 19.18 7.76 4.86
CA ARG A 58 19.98 7.63 6.09
C ARG A 58 19.10 7.47 7.33
N VAL A 59 18.01 8.23 7.42
CA VAL A 59 17.05 8.11 8.54
C VAL A 59 16.32 6.78 8.47
N MET A 60 15.81 6.37 7.31
CA MET A 60 15.11 5.09 7.15
C MET A 60 16.03 3.89 7.39
N SER A 61 17.32 4.03 7.09
CA SER A 61 18.35 3.01 7.36
C SER A 61 18.84 3.03 8.81
N SER A 62 18.40 3.97 9.65
CA SER A 62 18.79 3.98 11.06
C SER A 62 18.23 2.75 11.78
N PRO A 63 18.95 2.18 12.77
CA PRO A 63 18.48 1.01 13.51
C PRO A 63 17.10 1.22 14.16
N GLU A 64 16.86 2.42 14.68
CA GLU A 64 15.59 2.80 15.32
C GLU A 64 14.40 2.79 14.36
N MET A 65 14.63 3.15 13.09
CA MET A 65 13.61 3.08 12.04
C MET A 65 13.45 1.66 11.51
N GLN A 66 14.54 0.87 11.44
CA GLN A 66 14.45 -0.54 11.08
C GLN A 66 13.63 -1.34 12.09
N ASP A 67 13.86 -1.13 13.40
CA ASP A 67 13.11 -1.79 14.46
C ASP A 67 11.62 -1.46 14.38
N GLN A 68 11.28 -0.17 14.21
CA GLN A 68 9.89 0.24 14.00
C GLN A 68 9.29 -0.37 12.73
N MET A 69 10.05 -0.45 11.64
CA MET A 69 9.57 -1.07 10.40
C MET A 69 9.32 -2.56 10.61
N ILE A 70 10.18 -3.27 11.34
CA ILE A 70 9.99 -4.67 11.72
C ILE A 70 8.72 -4.83 12.58
N GLU A 71 8.52 -3.97 13.58
CA GLU A 71 7.31 -3.98 14.41
C GLU A 71 6.05 -3.75 13.57
N LEU A 72 6.09 -2.83 12.61
CA LEU A 72 4.99 -2.61 11.66
C LEU A 72 4.73 -3.84 10.79
N MET A 73 5.78 -4.53 10.30
CA MET A 73 5.61 -5.77 9.54
C MET A 73 4.99 -6.90 10.36
N GLN A 74 5.18 -6.90 11.68
CA GLN A 74 4.58 -7.87 12.59
C GLN A 74 3.10 -7.59 12.87
N GLN A 75 2.59 -6.40 12.54
CA GLN A 75 1.17 -6.10 12.71
C GLN A 75 0.31 -7.02 11.81
N PRO A 76 -0.78 -7.58 12.33
CA PRO A 76 -1.58 -8.57 11.59
C PRO A 76 -2.16 -7.98 10.29
N GLU A 77 -2.52 -6.70 10.27
CA GLU A 77 -3.02 -6.02 9.07
C GLU A 77 -1.95 -5.94 7.97
N MET A 78 -0.69 -5.74 8.37
CA MET A 78 0.43 -5.72 7.45
C MET A 78 0.76 -7.13 6.96
N GLN A 79 0.76 -8.13 7.85
CA GLN A 79 0.93 -9.53 7.45
C GLN A 79 -0.15 -9.97 6.46
N ASP A 80 -1.41 -9.63 6.69
CA ASP A 80 -2.51 -9.94 5.77
C ASP A 80 -2.31 -9.29 4.41
N THR A 81 -1.83 -8.05 4.40
CA THR A 81 -1.50 -7.33 3.16
C THR A 81 -0.33 -7.99 2.42
N MET A 82 0.74 -8.37 3.13
CA MET A 82 1.86 -9.14 2.57
C MET A 82 1.41 -10.47 1.97
N VAL A 83 0.59 -11.24 2.70
CA VAL A 83 0.04 -12.51 2.22
C VAL A 83 -0.81 -12.29 0.97
N LYS A 84 -1.58 -11.20 0.92
CA LYS A 84 -2.39 -10.87 -0.24
C LYS A 84 -1.52 -10.54 -1.45
N LEU A 85 -0.46 -9.75 -1.26
CA LEU A 85 0.53 -9.45 -2.29
C LEU A 85 1.25 -10.72 -2.79
N MET A 86 1.63 -11.63 -1.90
CA MET A 86 2.23 -12.93 -2.27
C MET A 86 1.30 -13.84 -3.07
N LYS A 87 -0.01 -13.60 -2.99
CA LYS A 87 -1.01 -14.32 -3.79
C LYS A 87 -1.27 -13.67 -5.15
N GLU A 88 -0.72 -12.48 -5.40
CA GLU A 88 -0.84 -11.85 -6.70
C GLU A 88 -0.05 -12.65 -7.74
N PRO A 89 -0.61 -12.85 -8.95
CA PRO A 89 0.00 -13.70 -9.96
C PRO A 89 1.39 -13.22 -10.36
N GLU A 90 1.60 -11.91 -10.44
CA GLU A 90 2.92 -11.32 -10.76
C GLU A 90 3.98 -11.67 -9.71
N MET A 91 3.60 -11.69 -8.42
CA MET A 91 4.51 -12.09 -7.34
C MET A 91 4.75 -13.59 -7.34
N GLN A 92 3.73 -14.41 -7.64
CA GLN A 92 3.89 -15.85 -7.80
C GLN A 92 4.81 -16.20 -8.96
N ASP A 93 4.66 -15.56 -10.11
CA ASP A 93 5.51 -15.76 -11.29
C ASP A 93 6.96 -15.37 -10.98
N SER A 94 7.16 -14.28 -10.24
CA SER A 94 8.48 -13.86 -9.76
C SER A 94 9.08 -14.91 -8.82
N MET A 95 8.29 -15.42 -7.87
CA MET A 95 8.74 -16.45 -6.94
C MET A 95 9.08 -17.77 -7.65
N ILE A 96 8.28 -18.19 -8.62
CA ILE A 96 8.55 -19.37 -9.46
C ILE A 96 9.85 -19.16 -10.24
N SER A 97 10.07 -17.97 -10.80
CA SER A 97 11.29 -17.65 -11.52
C SER A 97 12.53 -17.79 -10.63
N VAL A 98 12.47 -17.27 -9.40
CA VAL A 98 13.53 -17.43 -8.39
C VAL A 98 13.75 -18.91 -8.04
N MET A 99 12.68 -19.69 -7.84
CA MET A 99 12.81 -21.13 -7.55
C MET A 99 13.43 -21.93 -8.70
N GLN A 100 13.29 -21.46 -9.94
CA GLN A 100 13.91 -22.07 -11.11
C GLN A 100 15.38 -21.69 -11.28
N GLU A 101 15.89 -20.73 -10.52
CA GLU A 101 17.30 -20.37 -10.57
C GLU A 101 18.17 -21.56 -10.13
N PRO A 102 19.32 -21.78 -10.80
CA PRO A 102 20.16 -22.95 -10.54
C PRO A 102 20.68 -23.01 -9.09
N GLU A 103 20.89 -21.88 -8.44
CA GLU A 103 21.26 -21.81 -7.03
C GLU A 103 20.14 -22.36 -6.13
N MET A 104 18.90 -21.95 -6.39
CA MET A 104 17.72 -22.44 -5.65
C MET A 104 17.45 -23.92 -5.92
N GLN A 105 17.66 -24.39 -7.15
CA GLN A 105 17.59 -25.83 -7.47
C GLN A 105 18.62 -26.63 -6.67
N SER A 106 19.85 -26.12 -6.54
CA SER A 106 20.90 -26.78 -5.76
C SER A 106 20.51 -26.90 -4.29
N VAL A 107 20.00 -25.82 -3.68
CA VAL A 107 19.49 -25.82 -2.31
C VAL A 107 18.36 -26.83 -2.15
N MET A 108 17.44 -26.89 -3.11
CA MET A 108 16.32 -27.83 -3.05
C MET A 108 16.76 -29.29 -3.18
N ILE A 109 17.77 -29.58 -3.99
CA ILE A 109 18.39 -30.92 -4.09
C ILE A 109 19.07 -31.27 -2.76
N GLU A 110 19.79 -30.34 -2.14
CA GLU A 110 20.44 -30.56 -0.85
C GLU A 110 19.40 -30.88 0.25
N ILE A 111 18.29 -30.14 0.29
CA ILE A 111 17.16 -30.41 1.19
C ILE A 111 16.59 -31.81 0.93
N MET A 112 16.44 -32.23 -0.33
CA MET A 112 15.99 -33.59 -0.66
C MET A 112 16.96 -34.69 -0.20
N GLN A 113 18.23 -34.34 -0.05
CA GLN A 113 19.26 -35.26 0.43
C GLN A 113 19.35 -35.34 1.96
N THR A 114 18.65 -34.48 2.70
CA THR A 114 18.67 -34.53 4.16
C THR A 114 18.08 -35.84 4.68
N PRO A 115 18.54 -36.32 5.85
CA PRO A 115 18.00 -37.52 6.47
C PRO A 115 16.48 -37.41 6.70
N GLU A 116 15.96 -36.26 7.14
CA GLU A 116 14.53 -36.10 7.39
C GLU A 116 13.71 -36.27 6.10
N MET A 117 14.13 -35.63 5.00
CA MET A 117 13.41 -35.75 3.74
C MET A 117 13.49 -37.17 3.17
N LYS A 118 14.64 -37.85 3.32
CA LYS A 118 14.77 -39.25 2.91
C LYS A 118 13.85 -40.18 3.71
N GLU A 119 13.66 -39.96 5.00
CA GLU A 119 12.70 -40.73 5.80
C GLU A 119 11.25 -40.48 5.36
N ILE A 120 10.88 -39.24 5.08
CA ILE A 120 9.56 -38.90 4.54
C ILE A 120 9.34 -39.61 3.19
N LEU A 121 10.31 -39.54 2.28
CA LEU A 121 10.23 -40.19 0.98
C LEU A 121 10.13 -41.72 1.10
N ARG A 122 10.86 -42.33 2.04
CA ARG A 122 10.73 -43.77 2.34
C ARG A 122 9.34 -44.11 2.86
N GLY A 123 8.77 -43.29 3.74
CA GLY A 123 7.40 -43.45 4.22
C GLY A 123 6.40 -43.49 3.06
N ILE A 124 6.45 -42.50 2.18
CA ILE A 124 5.56 -42.41 1.00
C ILE A 124 5.72 -43.63 0.08
N ILE A 125 6.95 -44.09 -0.16
CA ILE A 125 7.23 -45.23 -1.03
C ILE A 125 6.74 -46.55 -0.41
N ASN A 126 6.85 -46.70 0.91
CA ASN A 126 6.46 -47.92 1.61
C ASN A 126 4.96 -48.00 1.92
N GLU A 127 4.23 -46.87 1.84
CA GLU A 127 2.77 -46.81 1.99
C GLU A 127 1.99 -47.09 0.69
N GLN A 128 2.68 -47.40 -0.42
CA GLN A 128 2.11 -47.87 -1.69
C GLN A 128 2.33 -49.37 -1.91
#